data_AF-A0A1P8WRX8-F1
#
_entry.id   AF-A0A1P8WRX8-F1
#
_cell.length_a   1.000
_cell.length_b   1.000
_cell.length_c   1.000
_cell.angle_alpha   90.00
_cell.angle_beta   90.00
_cell.angle_gamma   90.00
#
_symmetry.space_group_name_H-M   'P 1'
#
loop_
_entity.id
_entity.type
_entity.pdbx_description
1 polymer ?
#
loop_
_entity_poly.entity_id
_entity_poly.type
_entity_poly.pdbx_seq_one_letter_code
_entity_poly.pdbx_strand_id
1 'polypeptide(L)'
;MNSTTNAEQIAHRPQISAAYVDPVDAVWLHAASRMGMQVKRDPNVFASWDGRGTLSIGVPESLDPDDCLAQMVLHEVCHALVEGPAAVQQPDWGIRIDDPAQRVREHACLRLQAALTTPHGLRKVLAATTTFREYYDALLEDPLAAGDDPAIAKAVEGWKRAVEGPWTEPIQTALTATSLIANAVQYAANTDCLWSAFDSDSKLRSEPLR
;
A
#
# COMPACT_ATOMS: atom_id res chain seq x y z
N MET A 1 0.88 -33.47 37.97
CA MET A 1 1.02 -32.48 36.89
C MET A 1 -0.39 -31.93 36.65
N ASN A 2 -0.66 -30.70 37.07
CA ASN A 2 -2.01 -30.12 36.98
C ASN A 2 -2.25 -29.60 35.57
N SER A 3 -3.09 -30.31 34.83
CA SER A 3 -3.71 -29.84 33.60
C SER A 3 -4.84 -28.87 33.97
N THR A 4 -4.51 -27.60 34.17
CA THR A 4 -5.51 -26.52 34.22
C THR A 4 -6.25 -26.49 32.88
N THR A 5 -7.58 -26.58 32.94
CA THR A 5 -8.40 -26.62 31.73
C THR A 5 -8.46 -25.23 31.08
N ASN A 6 -8.59 -25.15 29.75
CA ASN A 6 -8.69 -23.87 29.00
C ASN A 6 -9.75 -22.90 29.59
N ALA A 7 -10.78 -23.42 30.26
CA ALA A 7 -11.82 -22.62 30.91
C ALA A 7 -11.32 -21.80 32.12
N GLU A 8 -10.40 -22.34 32.92
CA GLU A 8 -9.81 -21.63 34.07
C GLU A 8 -8.84 -20.53 33.63
N GLN A 9 -8.17 -20.70 32.49
CA GLN A 9 -7.28 -19.67 31.92
C GLN A 9 -8.03 -18.47 31.33
N ILE A 10 -9.29 -18.65 30.90
CA ILE A 10 -10.13 -17.56 30.37
C ILE A 10 -10.68 -16.69 31.50
N ALA A 11 -11.03 -17.28 32.64
CA ALA A 11 -11.64 -16.58 33.78
C ALA A 11 -10.67 -15.63 34.53
N HIS A 12 -9.36 -15.73 34.29
CA HIS A 12 -8.31 -14.93 34.96
C HIS A 12 -7.42 -14.16 33.99
N ARG A 13 -7.88 -13.91 32.75
CA ARG A 13 -7.12 -13.03 31.86
C ARG A 13 -7.05 -11.62 32.45
N PRO A 14 -5.84 -11.05 32.61
CA PRO A 14 -5.70 -9.68 33.06
C PRO A 14 -6.39 -8.73 32.08
N GLN A 15 -6.92 -7.62 32.60
CA GLN A 15 -7.48 -6.56 31.77
C GLN A 15 -6.39 -6.02 30.84
N ILE A 16 -6.65 -6.08 29.53
CA ILE A 16 -5.71 -5.61 28.51
C ILE A 16 -5.70 -4.07 28.54
N SER A 17 -4.55 -3.48 28.83
CA SER A 17 -4.35 -2.01 28.82
C SER A 17 -3.88 -1.49 27.45
N ALA A 18 -3.19 -2.33 26.68
CA ALA A 18 -2.76 -2.04 25.32
C ALA A 18 -2.71 -3.34 24.50
N ALA A 19 -3.19 -3.27 23.26
CA ALA A 19 -3.07 -4.35 22.28
C ALA A 19 -1.85 -4.11 21.38
N TYR A 20 -1.19 -5.19 20.98
CA TYR A 20 -0.19 -5.10 19.91
C TYR A 20 -0.88 -4.71 18.61
N VAL A 21 -0.23 -3.84 17.85
CA VAL A 21 -0.61 -3.45 16.49
C VAL A 21 0.64 -3.59 15.65
N ASP A 22 0.50 -4.11 14.43
CA ASP A 22 1.60 -4.10 13.48
C ASP A 22 2.03 -2.64 13.23
N PRO A 23 3.32 -2.31 13.37
CA PRO A 23 3.78 -0.93 13.29
C PRO A 23 3.58 -0.32 11.89
N VAL A 24 3.60 -1.15 10.84
CA VAL A 24 3.40 -0.71 9.46
C VAL A 24 1.90 -0.48 9.22
N ASP A 25 1.04 -1.35 9.74
CA ASP A 25 -0.41 -1.12 9.72
C ASP A 25 -0.76 0.19 10.43
N ALA A 26 -0.20 0.46 11.60
CA ALA A 26 -0.45 1.69 12.35
C ALA A 26 -0.06 2.95 11.54
N VAL A 27 1.08 2.91 10.83
CA VAL A 27 1.53 3.99 9.96
C VAL A 27 0.53 4.24 8.83
N TRP A 28 0.11 3.19 8.12
CA TRP A 28 -0.76 3.34 6.95
C TRP A 28 -2.21 3.63 7.30
N LEU A 29 -2.71 3.14 8.43
CA LEU A 29 -4.02 3.54 8.97
C LEU A 29 -4.03 5.03 9.36
N HIS A 30 -2.94 5.52 9.96
CA HIS A 30 -2.82 6.94 10.27
C HIS A 30 -2.81 7.78 8.99
N ALA A 31 -1.97 7.41 8.01
CA ALA A 31 -1.88 8.08 6.72
C ALA A 31 -3.22 8.09 5.97
N ALA A 32 -3.92 6.95 5.90
CA ALA A 32 -5.25 6.85 5.33
C ALA A 32 -6.24 7.82 5.98
N SER A 33 -6.25 7.91 7.32
CA SER A 33 -7.12 8.85 8.03
C SER A 33 -6.81 10.31 7.68
N ARG A 34 -5.52 10.65 7.50
CA ARG A 34 -5.07 11.99 7.09
C ARG A 34 -5.46 12.34 5.65
N MET A 35 -5.65 11.32 4.81
CA MET A 35 -6.20 11.43 3.46
C MET A 35 -7.73 11.41 3.43
N GLY A 36 -8.40 11.28 4.58
CA GLY A 36 -9.86 11.25 4.70
C GLY A 36 -10.48 9.86 4.51
N MET A 37 -9.68 8.80 4.61
CA MET A 37 -10.11 7.41 4.45
C MET A 37 -10.20 6.71 5.80
N GLN A 38 -11.37 6.14 6.09
CA GLN A 38 -11.57 5.16 7.14
C GLN A 38 -11.37 3.77 6.54
N VAL A 39 -10.29 3.10 6.94
CA VAL A 39 -10.01 1.74 6.50
C VAL A 39 -10.80 0.73 7.34
N LYS A 40 -11.45 -0.23 6.69
CA LYS A 40 -12.15 -1.36 7.32
C LYS A 40 -11.68 -2.68 6.71
N ARG A 41 -11.62 -3.73 7.53
CA ARG A 41 -11.36 -5.09 7.05
C ARG A 41 -12.69 -5.79 6.73
N ASP A 42 -12.82 -6.34 5.53
CA ASP A 42 -14.03 -7.00 5.05
C ASP A 42 -13.68 -8.25 4.25
N PRO A 43 -14.13 -9.47 4.64
CA PRO A 43 -13.78 -10.70 3.95
C PRO A 43 -14.43 -10.87 2.57
N ASN A 44 -15.34 -9.97 2.16
CA ASN A 44 -16.10 -10.09 0.92
C ASN A 44 -15.54 -9.26 -0.23
N VAL A 45 -14.45 -8.51 0.00
CA VAL A 45 -13.82 -7.66 -1.02
C VAL A 45 -12.32 -7.86 -1.00
N PHE A 46 -11.67 -7.59 -2.14
CA PHE A 46 -10.21 -7.46 -2.19
C PHE A 46 -9.81 -6.05 -1.73
N ALA A 47 -10.31 -5.04 -2.45
CA ALA A 47 -10.38 -3.66 -2.03
C ALA A 47 -11.65 -3.04 -2.62
N SER A 48 -12.26 -2.07 -1.92
CA SER A 48 -13.37 -1.28 -2.44
C SER A 48 -13.48 0.06 -1.75
N TRP A 49 -13.72 1.10 -2.55
CA TRP A 49 -13.94 2.45 -2.08
C TRP A 49 -15.42 2.83 -2.23
N ASP A 50 -16.04 3.34 -1.17
CA ASP A 50 -17.47 3.64 -1.17
C ASP A 50 -17.86 5.00 -1.77
N GLY A 51 -16.88 5.81 -2.20
CA GLY A 51 -17.12 7.18 -2.67
C GLY A 51 -17.39 8.20 -1.55
N ARG A 52 -17.33 7.79 -0.28
CA ARG A 52 -17.87 8.55 0.87
C ARG A 52 -16.98 8.57 2.11
N GLY A 53 -15.82 7.92 2.07
CA GLY A 53 -14.87 7.93 3.18
C GLY A 53 -14.43 6.55 3.64
N THR A 54 -15.05 5.46 3.18
CA THR A 54 -14.68 4.10 3.62
C THR A 54 -13.87 3.41 2.54
N LEU A 55 -12.65 2.99 2.90
CA LEU A 55 -11.87 2.04 2.13
C LEU A 55 -11.97 0.66 2.80
N SER A 56 -12.67 -0.27 2.15
CA SER A 56 -12.78 -1.66 2.60
C SER A 56 -11.66 -2.47 1.97
N ILE A 57 -10.91 -3.22 2.78
CA ILE A 57 -9.80 -4.08 2.34
C ILE A 57 -10.06 -5.49 2.85
N GLY A 58 -9.73 -6.50 2.05
CA GLY A 58 -9.80 -7.91 2.43
C GLY A 58 -9.21 -8.20 3.81
N VAL A 59 -9.75 -9.17 4.54
CA VAL A 59 -9.10 -9.70 5.75
C VAL A 59 -7.82 -10.45 5.37
N PRO A 60 -6.82 -10.62 6.26
CA PRO A 60 -5.58 -11.32 5.90
C PRO A 60 -5.82 -12.69 5.26
N GLU A 61 -6.86 -13.40 5.69
CA GLU A 61 -7.22 -14.74 5.19
C GLU A 61 -7.80 -14.74 3.78
N SER A 62 -8.22 -13.57 3.25
CA SER A 62 -8.79 -13.42 1.91
C SER A 62 -7.83 -12.76 0.91
N LEU A 63 -6.61 -12.42 1.33
CA LEU A 63 -5.58 -11.79 0.50
C LEU A 63 -4.47 -12.79 0.18
N ASP A 64 -3.61 -12.46 -0.80
CA ASP A 64 -2.46 -13.28 -1.13
C ASP A 64 -1.44 -13.26 0.04
N PRO A 65 -0.63 -14.31 0.24
CA PRO A 65 0.26 -14.40 1.42
C PRO A 65 1.32 -13.29 1.53
N ASP A 66 1.65 -12.63 0.41
CA ASP A 66 2.55 -11.48 0.37
C ASP A 66 1.82 -10.12 0.33
N ASP A 67 0.48 -10.11 0.43
CA ASP A 67 -0.29 -8.89 0.64
C ASP A 67 -0.19 -8.39 2.08
N CYS A 68 0.05 -7.09 2.23
CA CYS A 68 -0.07 -6.41 3.52
C CYS A 68 -1.01 -5.19 3.43
N LEU A 69 -1.52 -4.75 4.59
CA LEU A 69 -2.43 -3.60 4.65
C LEU A 69 -1.82 -2.35 4.01
N ALA A 70 -0.53 -2.12 4.25
CA ALA A 70 0.22 -0.99 3.71
C ALA A 70 0.23 -0.95 2.18
N GLN A 71 0.52 -2.08 1.55
CA GLN A 71 0.46 -2.21 0.09
C GLN A 71 -0.96 -1.94 -0.42
N MET A 72 -1.97 -2.53 0.21
CA MET A 72 -3.37 -2.37 -0.19
C MET A 72 -3.83 -0.91 -0.09
N VAL A 73 -3.50 -0.22 1.00
CA VAL A 73 -3.81 1.21 1.16
C VAL A 73 -3.05 2.04 0.11
N LEU A 74 -1.75 1.80 -0.09
CA LEU A 74 -0.96 2.53 -1.08
C LEU A 74 -1.51 2.35 -2.51
N HIS A 75 -1.92 1.13 -2.86
CA HIS A 75 -2.48 0.81 -4.16
C HIS A 75 -3.76 1.61 -4.43
N GLU A 76 -4.68 1.63 -3.47
CA GLU A 76 -5.93 2.38 -3.56
C GLU A 76 -5.70 3.90 -3.61
N VAL A 77 -4.70 4.39 -2.87
CA VAL A 77 -4.25 5.79 -2.97
C VAL A 77 -3.73 6.09 -4.38
N CYS A 78 -2.97 5.17 -4.98
CA CYS A 78 -2.48 5.33 -6.35
C CYS A 78 -3.62 5.36 -7.37
N HIS A 79 -4.67 4.55 -7.19
CA HIS A 79 -5.88 4.65 -8.00
C HIS A 79 -6.52 6.03 -7.90
N ALA A 80 -6.78 6.50 -6.68
CA ALA A 80 -7.38 7.81 -6.47
C ALA A 80 -6.57 8.96 -7.09
N LEU A 81 -5.23 8.88 -7.04
CA LEU A 81 -4.34 9.88 -7.65
C LEU A 81 -4.33 9.80 -9.18
N VAL A 82 -4.36 8.61 -9.76
CA VAL A 82 -4.40 8.37 -11.21
C VAL A 82 -5.73 8.82 -11.81
N GLU A 83 -6.85 8.50 -11.16
CA GLU A 83 -8.19 8.89 -11.60
C GLU A 83 -8.46 10.39 -11.35
N GLY A 84 -7.86 10.94 -10.30
CA GLY A 84 -7.89 12.36 -9.96
C GLY A 84 -9.06 12.79 -9.07
N PRO A 85 -9.15 14.08 -8.71
CA PRO A 85 -10.01 14.54 -7.60
C PRO A 85 -11.51 14.24 -7.76
N ALA A 86 -12.02 14.22 -8.99
CA ALA A 86 -13.43 13.93 -9.27
C ALA A 86 -13.81 12.47 -8.97
N ALA A 87 -12.84 11.56 -8.97
CA ALA A 87 -13.05 10.14 -8.68
C ALA A 87 -13.25 9.84 -7.21
N VAL A 88 -12.78 10.71 -6.31
CA VAL A 88 -12.87 10.49 -4.84
C VAL A 88 -14.31 10.35 -4.37
N GLN A 89 -15.27 10.98 -5.05
CA GLN A 89 -16.70 10.91 -4.70
C GLN A 89 -17.45 9.78 -5.43
N GLN A 90 -16.73 8.93 -6.19
CA GLN A 90 -17.30 7.84 -6.96
C GLN A 90 -16.92 6.50 -6.32
N PRO A 91 -17.84 5.52 -6.27
CA PRO A 91 -17.50 4.16 -5.87
C PRO A 91 -16.35 3.61 -6.71
N ASP A 92 -15.40 2.95 -6.07
CA ASP A 92 -14.20 2.37 -6.67
C ASP A 92 -13.47 3.34 -7.61
N TRP A 93 -13.41 4.62 -7.21
CA TRP A 93 -12.76 5.70 -7.95
C TRP A 93 -13.39 5.95 -9.34
N GLY A 94 -14.62 5.51 -9.55
CA GLY A 94 -15.30 5.56 -10.86
C GLY A 94 -14.80 4.51 -11.86
N ILE A 95 -13.96 3.57 -11.41
CA ILE A 95 -13.47 2.46 -12.22
C ILE A 95 -14.59 1.43 -12.37
N ARG A 96 -14.87 1.06 -13.62
CA ARG A 96 -15.84 0.01 -13.93
C ARG A 96 -15.12 -1.23 -14.46
N ILE A 97 -15.55 -2.40 -13.99
CA ILE A 97 -15.02 -3.71 -14.43
C ILE A 97 -15.24 -3.97 -15.92
N ASP A 98 -16.30 -3.41 -16.51
CA ASP A 98 -16.64 -3.59 -17.92
C ASP A 98 -15.93 -2.59 -18.86
N ASP A 99 -15.08 -1.71 -18.32
CA ASP A 99 -14.37 -0.70 -19.09
C ASP A 99 -13.05 -1.24 -19.68
N PRO A 100 -12.91 -1.29 -21.02
CA PRO A 100 -11.67 -1.71 -21.66
C PRO A 100 -10.43 -0.89 -21.27
N ALA A 101 -10.63 0.37 -20.83
CA ALA A 101 -9.55 1.24 -20.37
C ALA A 101 -9.10 0.94 -18.93
N GLN A 102 -9.82 0.09 -18.18
CA GLN A 102 -9.46 -0.29 -16.81
C GLN A 102 -8.01 -0.78 -16.73
N ARG A 103 -7.58 -1.63 -17.67
CA ARG A 103 -6.20 -2.16 -17.69
C ARG A 103 -5.14 -1.07 -17.76
N VAL A 104 -5.38 -0.02 -18.56
CA VAL A 104 -4.43 1.11 -18.67
C VAL A 104 -4.36 1.89 -17.36
N ARG A 105 -5.48 2.02 -16.64
CA ARG A 105 -5.54 2.73 -15.36
C ARG A 105 -4.90 1.93 -14.24
N GLU A 106 -5.09 0.61 -14.25
CA GLU A 106 -4.38 -0.34 -13.41
C GLU A 106 -2.85 -0.23 -13.62
N HIS A 107 -2.40 -0.32 -14.86
CA HIS A 107 -1.00 -0.17 -15.22
C HIS A 107 -0.41 1.18 -14.79
N ALA A 108 -1.21 2.26 -14.82
CA ALA A 108 -0.80 3.58 -14.38
C ALA A 108 -0.68 3.66 -12.84
N CYS A 109 -1.63 3.04 -12.12
CA CYS A 109 -1.58 2.86 -10.67
C CYS A 109 -0.29 2.14 -10.26
N LEU A 110 0.02 1.03 -10.92
CA LEU A 110 1.23 0.23 -10.69
C LEU A 110 2.54 0.99 -10.97
N ARG A 111 2.59 1.76 -12.07
CA ARG A 111 3.74 2.65 -12.36
C ARG A 111 3.92 3.71 -11.28
N LEU A 112 2.83 4.34 -10.84
CA LEU A 112 2.87 5.34 -9.78
C LEU A 112 3.33 4.72 -8.45
N GLN A 113 2.80 3.57 -8.08
CA GLN A 113 3.19 2.81 -6.88
C GLN A 113 4.68 2.46 -6.90
N ALA A 114 5.19 1.96 -8.03
CA ALA A 114 6.61 1.69 -8.21
C ALA A 114 7.46 2.98 -8.08
N ALA A 115 7.01 4.09 -8.70
CA ALA A 115 7.73 5.35 -8.65
C ALA A 115 7.80 5.94 -7.23
N LEU A 116 6.69 5.87 -6.48
CA LEU A 116 6.62 6.35 -5.09
C LEU A 116 7.46 5.49 -4.15
N THR A 117 7.53 4.18 -4.35
CA THR A 117 8.21 3.27 -3.42
C THR A 117 9.71 3.12 -3.69
N THR A 118 10.17 3.37 -4.93
CA THR A 118 11.57 3.21 -5.36
C THR A 118 12.54 4.04 -4.50
N PRO A 119 12.33 5.36 -4.27
CA PRO A 119 13.25 6.16 -3.45
C PRO A 119 13.41 5.64 -2.02
N HIS A 120 12.40 4.93 -1.51
CA HIS A 120 12.36 4.44 -0.15
C HIS A 120 12.85 3.00 0.00
N GLY A 121 13.25 2.33 -1.08
CA GLY A 121 13.71 0.93 -1.06
C GLY A 121 12.57 -0.07 -0.90
N LEU A 122 11.33 0.39 -1.08
CA LEU A 122 10.11 -0.37 -0.81
C LEU A 122 9.48 -0.98 -2.06
N ARG A 123 10.09 -0.80 -3.25
CA ARG A 123 9.49 -1.21 -4.53
C ARG A 123 9.04 -2.66 -4.57
N LYS A 124 9.87 -3.56 -4.04
CA LYS A 124 9.55 -5.00 -3.96
C LYS A 124 8.73 -5.36 -2.74
N VAL A 125 8.92 -4.64 -1.63
CA VAL A 125 8.21 -4.86 -0.35
C VAL A 125 6.72 -4.51 -0.48
N LEU A 126 6.40 -3.47 -1.24
CA LEU A 126 5.03 -3.02 -1.48
C LEU A 126 4.67 -3.21 -2.96
N ALA A 127 5.16 -4.29 -3.60
CA ALA A 127 4.79 -4.63 -4.96
C ALA A 127 3.33 -5.12 -5.03
N ALA A 128 2.68 -4.96 -6.19
CA ALA A 128 1.39 -5.61 -6.40
C ALA A 128 1.56 -7.12 -6.58
N THR A 129 0.66 -7.91 -6.00
CA THR A 129 0.73 -9.38 -5.90
C THR A 129 -0.19 -10.11 -6.89
N THR A 130 -1.16 -9.39 -7.45
CA THR A 130 -2.19 -9.93 -8.34
C THR A 130 -1.65 -10.36 -9.71
N THR A 131 -2.54 -10.72 -10.65
CA THR A 131 -2.18 -11.06 -12.03
C THR A 131 -1.37 -9.98 -12.78
N PHE A 132 -1.33 -8.75 -12.25
CA PHE A 132 -0.52 -7.67 -12.82
C PHE A 132 0.93 -7.64 -12.29
N ARG A 133 1.33 -8.60 -11.46
CA ARG A 133 2.70 -8.75 -10.96
C ARG A 133 3.71 -8.82 -12.10
N GLU A 134 3.42 -9.56 -13.15
CA GLU A 134 4.31 -9.68 -14.32
C GLU A 134 4.59 -8.31 -14.95
N TYR A 135 3.57 -7.47 -15.08
CA TYR A 135 3.73 -6.11 -15.57
C TYR A 135 4.55 -5.24 -14.61
N TYR A 136 4.28 -5.33 -13.29
CA TYR A 136 4.99 -4.55 -12.27
C TYR A 136 6.48 -4.90 -12.21
N ASP A 137 6.82 -6.19 -12.24
CA ASP A 137 8.20 -6.68 -12.21
C ASP A 137 8.98 -6.33 -13.48
N ALA A 138 8.28 -6.18 -14.62
CA ALA A 138 8.87 -5.78 -15.89
C ALA A 138 9.12 -4.25 -16.02
N LEU A 139 8.65 -3.44 -15.07
CA LEU A 139 8.87 -1.99 -15.09
C LEU A 139 10.37 -1.65 -14.99
N LEU A 140 10.80 -0.63 -15.73
CA LEU A 140 12.17 -0.12 -15.68
C LEU A 140 12.50 0.51 -14.32
N GLU A 141 13.78 0.86 -14.09
CA GLU A 141 14.21 1.53 -12.85
C GLU A 141 13.44 2.83 -12.62
N ASP A 142 13.27 3.66 -13.67
CA ASP A 142 12.34 4.78 -13.69
C ASP A 142 10.99 4.35 -14.31
N PRO A 143 9.93 4.14 -13.48
CA PRO A 143 8.63 3.68 -13.98
C PRO A 143 7.84 4.75 -14.74
N LEU A 144 8.27 6.03 -14.65
CA LEU A 144 7.62 7.19 -15.28
C LEU A 144 8.37 7.69 -16.51
N ALA A 145 9.49 7.07 -16.86
CA ALA A 145 10.25 7.38 -18.07
C ALA A 145 9.34 7.34 -19.31
N ALA A 146 9.60 8.25 -20.25
CA ALA A 146 8.84 8.32 -21.50
C ALA A 146 8.92 7.01 -22.30
N GLY A 147 7.82 6.65 -22.96
CA GLY A 147 7.70 5.43 -23.74
C GLY A 147 6.31 5.30 -24.37
N ASP A 148 6.05 4.16 -25.00
CA ASP A 148 4.83 3.93 -25.79
C ASP A 148 3.64 3.40 -24.96
N ASP A 149 3.85 3.11 -23.67
CA ASP A 149 2.80 2.62 -22.80
C ASP A 149 1.80 3.74 -22.44
N PRO A 150 0.51 3.63 -22.81
CA PRO A 150 -0.49 4.67 -22.52
C PRO A 150 -0.70 4.92 -21.01
N ALA A 151 -0.27 3.99 -20.14
CA ALA A 151 -0.30 4.17 -18.70
C ALA A 151 0.64 5.28 -18.20
N ILE A 152 1.72 5.58 -18.91
CA ILE A 152 2.75 6.54 -18.49
C ILE A 152 2.14 7.93 -18.27
N ALA A 153 1.36 8.42 -19.23
CA ALA A 153 0.77 9.75 -19.14
C ALA A 153 -0.12 9.90 -17.88
N LYS A 154 -0.87 8.86 -17.54
CA LYS A 154 -1.72 8.83 -16.35
C LYS A 154 -0.92 8.73 -15.06
N ALA A 155 0.11 7.89 -15.05
CA ALA A 155 1.00 7.73 -13.90
C ALA A 155 1.76 9.03 -13.58
N VAL A 156 2.20 9.77 -14.61
CA VAL A 156 2.84 11.09 -14.46
C VAL A 156 1.89 12.12 -13.85
N GLU A 157 0.62 12.14 -14.26
CA GLU A 157 -0.38 13.01 -13.64
C GLU A 157 -0.68 12.62 -12.18
N GLY A 158 -0.74 11.31 -11.91
CA GLY A 158 -0.85 10.80 -10.55
C GLY A 158 0.35 11.17 -9.68
N TRP A 159 1.57 11.13 -10.24
CA TRP A 159 2.80 11.54 -9.56
C TRP A 159 2.77 13.01 -9.17
N LYS A 160 2.39 13.90 -10.09
CA LYS A 160 2.23 15.34 -9.79
C LYS A 160 1.30 15.55 -8.61
N ARG A 161 0.15 14.88 -8.59
CA ARG A 161 -0.80 14.94 -7.47
C ARG A 161 -0.23 14.36 -6.18
N ALA A 162 0.58 13.31 -6.26
CA ALA A 162 1.21 12.69 -5.11
C ALA A 162 2.26 13.59 -4.45
N VAL A 163 2.95 14.45 -5.22
CA VAL A 163 4.04 15.29 -4.72
C VAL A 163 3.66 16.75 -4.50
N GLU A 164 2.64 17.27 -5.20
CA GLU A 164 2.17 18.66 -5.05
C GLU A 164 0.80 18.77 -4.36
N GLY A 165 0.08 17.66 -4.21
CA GLY A 165 -1.30 17.64 -3.75
C GLY A 165 -1.47 17.62 -2.23
N PRO A 166 -2.74 17.55 -1.76
CA PRO A 166 -3.04 17.53 -0.33
C PRO A 166 -2.58 16.25 0.38
N TRP A 167 -2.25 15.19 -0.37
CA TRP A 167 -1.81 13.90 0.16
C TRP A 167 -0.29 13.73 0.19
N THR A 168 0.49 14.74 -0.23
CA THR A 168 1.95 14.67 -0.23
C THR A 168 2.53 14.30 1.14
N GLU A 169 2.16 15.04 2.19
CA GLU A 169 2.68 14.81 3.54
C GLU A 169 2.33 13.42 4.11
N PRO A 170 1.06 12.94 4.08
CA PRO A 170 0.76 11.62 4.62
C PRO A 170 1.42 10.49 3.83
N ILE A 171 1.51 10.59 2.50
CA ILE A 171 2.18 9.58 1.66
C ILE A 171 3.69 9.53 1.97
N GLN A 172 4.36 10.68 1.95
CA GLN A 172 5.80 10.76 2.19
C GLN A 172 6.17 10.31 3.61
N THR A 173 5.36 10.68 4.60
CA THR A 173 5.54 10.25 5.99
C THR A 173 5.39 8.74 6.11
N ALA A 174 4.36 8.16 5.49
CA ALA A 174 4.12 6.72 5.54
C ALA A 174 5.23 5.90 4.88
N LEU A 175 5.66 6.29 3.69
CA LEU A 175 6.75 5.64 2.97
C LEU A 175 8.08 5.73 3.73
N THR A 176 8.38 6.91 4.29
CA THR A 176 9.58 7.13 5.10
C THR A 176 9.57 6.26 6.36
N ALA A 177 8.46 6.27 7.11
CA ALA A 177 8.33 5.46 8.32
C ALA A 177 8.40 3.97 8.01
N THR A 178 7.74 3.51 6.95
CA THR A 178 7.80 2.11 6.49
C THR A 178 9.22 1.70 6.13
N SER A 179 9.98 2.56 5.43
CA SER A 179 11.39 2.32 5.10
C SER A 179 12.31 2.29 6.34
N LEU A 180 12.00 3.06 7.38
CA LEU A 180 12.73 3.00 8.65
C LEU A 180 12.44 1.69 9.39
N ILE A 181 11.19 1.25 9.43
CA ILE A 181 10.79 -0.03 10.03
C ILE A 181 11.44 -1.19 9.27
N ALA A 182 11.33 -1.22 7.95
CA ALA A 182 11.92 -2.25 7.09
C ALA A 182 13.43 -2.37 7.34
N ASN A 183 14.14 -1.25 7.37
CA ASN A 183 15.57 -1.21 7.68
C ASN A 183 15.88 -1.75 9.08
N ALA A 184 15.05 -1.42 10.08
CA ALA A 184 15.26 -1.86 11.45
C ALA A 184 15.05 -3.37 11.63
N VAL A 185 14.19 -4.01 10.82
CA VAL A 185 13.88 -5.45 10.93
C VAL A 185 14.65 -6.32 9.94
N GLN A 186 15.34 -5.73 8.96
CA GLN A 186 16.02 -6.44 7.88
C GLN A 186 17.00 -7.51 8.38
N TYR A 187 17.74 -7.23 9.46
CA TYR A 187 18.71 -8.18 10.03
C TYR A 187 18.07 -9.48 10.56
N ALA A 188 16.77 -9.44 10.85
CA ALA A 188 15.99 -10.57 11.36
C ALA A 188 15.12 -11.22 10.27
N ALA A 189 15.08 -10.66 9.06
CA ALA A 189 14.32 -11.21 7.95
C ALA A 189 15.00 -12.48 7.41
N ASN A 190 14.21 -13.55 7.27
CA ASN A 190 14.64 -14.73 6.51
C ASN A 190 14.26 -14.56 5.02
N THR A 191 14.73 -15.47 4.16
CA THR A 191 14.52 -15.42 2.70
C THR A 191 13.06 -15.48 2.27
N ASP A 192 12.19 -16.02 3.13
CA ASP A 192 10.76 -16.22 2.83
C ASP A 192 9.89 -15.08 3.40
N CYS A 193 10.52 -14.07 4.00
CA CYS A 193 9.86 -12.92 4.58
C CYS A 193 9.87 -11.74 3.61
N LEU A 194 8.74 -11.03 3.50
CA LEU A 194 8.59 -9.82 2.69
C LEU A 194 9.71 -8.79 2.94
N TRP A 195 10.16 -8.65 4.20
CA TRP A 195 11.21 -7.71 4.59
C TRP A 195 12.59 -8.03 4.01
N SER A 196 12.83 -9.26 3.53
CA SER A 196 14.06 -9.61 2.82
C SER A 196 14.16 -8.94 1.44
N ALA A 197 13.03 -8.49 0.88
CA ALA A 197 12.97 -7.77 -0.38
C ALA A 197 13.26 -6.26 -0.26
N PHE A 198 13.50 -5.77 0.95
CA PHE A 198 13.85 -4.37 1.20
C PHE A 198 15.23 -4.02 0.64
N ASP A 199 15.28 -2.97 -0.18
CA ASP A 199 16.52 -2.44 -0.75
C ASP A 199 17.08 -1.33 0.13
N SER A 200 18.08 -1.66 0.96
CA SER A 200 18.75 -0.70 1.84
C SER A 200 19.63 0.30 1.09
N ASP A 201 20.06 -0.02 -0.13
CA ASP A 201 21.02 0.80 -0.89
C ASP A 201 20.35 2.00 -1.57
N SER A 202 19.02 1.98 -1.72
CA SER A 202 18.26 3.09 -2.29
C SER A 202 18.40 4.38 -1.45
N LYS A 203 18.58 4.27 -0.13
CA LYS A 203 18.77 5.42 0.79
C LYS A 203 20.08 6.16 0.55
N LEU A 204 21.09 5.52 -0.05
CA LEU A 204 22.36 6.17 -0.39
C LEU A 204 22.26 7.05 -1.65
N ARG A 205 21.14 6.99 -2.39
CA ARG A 205 20.94 7.73 -3.66
C ARG A 205 19.97 8.91 -3.54
N SER A 206 19.23 9.04 -2.43
CA SER A 206 18.24 10.10 -2.25
C SER A 206 18.87 11.36 -1.62
N GLU A 207 19.34 12.30 -2.45
CA GLU A 207 19.29 13.71 -2.06
C GLU A 207 17.82 14.15 -1.97
N PRO A 208 17.46 15.13 -1.11
CA PRO A 208 16.09 15.60 -1.00
C PRO A 208 15.62 16.12 -2.36
N LEU A 209 14.50 15.57 -2.84
CA LEU A 209 13.77 16.04 -4.02
C LEU A 209 13.55 17.55 -3.88
N ARG A 210 14.23 18.33 -4.73
CA ARG A 210 14.09 19.79 -4.86
C ARG A 210 13.11 20.13 -5.96
#